data_AF-A0A1F8B8G5-F1
#
_entry.id   AF-A0A1F8B8G5-F1
#
_cell.length_a   1.000
_cell.length_b   1.000
_cell.length_c   1.000
_cell.angle_alpha   90.00
_cell.angle_beta   90.00
_cell.angle_gamma   90.00
#
_symmetry.space_group_name_H-M   'P 1'
#
loop_
_entity.id
_entity.type
_entity.pdbx_description
1 polymer ?
#
loop_
_entity_poly.entity_id
_entity_poly.type
_entity_poly.pdbx_seq_one_letter_code
_entity_poly.pdbx_strand_id
1 'polypeptide(L)'
;MRKKYYPLLITACLFVLLFWISVSVPKQTIENLIGSAGIFAPLVYIFLILLTFIIAPLSGSPIVFAGFYIFGHKVVFLNLVASTISTVVNFWVARIWGRNLVRKFVGENNINRIDELARNYGLTVLIVLRIFQGSIHDFVSFAAGLTEIKFWPYFIISVLVSIPGTLLWYLVALQVDTPVQFIILIWVIALSFSLIFVLGRRVLKGKAN
;
A
#
# COMPACT_ATOMS: atom_id res chain seq x y z
N MET A 1 -31.64 11.46 -10.04
CA MET A 1 -30.45 10.58 -10.19
C MET A 1 -29.08 11.24 -9.95
N ARG A 2 -28.93 12.59 -9.86
CA ARG A 2 -27.62 13.25 -9.65
C ARG A 2 -27.05 13.23 -8.21
N LYS A 3 -27.88 13.08 -7.18
CA LYS A 3 -27.43 13.19 -5.76
C LYS A 3 -26.56 12.03 -5.24
N LYS A 4 -26.52 10.89 -5.95
CA LYS A 4 -25.83 9.66 -5.50
C LYS A 4 -24.30 9.70 -5.71
N TYR A 5 -23.80 10.59 -6.55
CA TYR A 5 -22.37 10.66 -6.91
C TYR A 5 -21.58 11.73 -6.13
N TYR A 6 -22.24 12.67 -5.45
CA TYR A 6 -21.55 13.66 -4.60
C TYR A 6 -20.67 13.06 -3.51
N PRO A 7 -21.10 12.04 -2.73
CA PRO A 7 -20.20 11.46 -1.73
C PRO A 7 -18.98 10.80 -2.37
N LEU A 8 -19.16 10.14 -3.52
CA LEU A 8 -18.06 9.54 -4.31
C LEU A 8 -17.08 10.60 -4.84
N LEU A 9 -17.60 11.71 -5.38
CA LEU A 9 -16.79 12.83 -5.85
C LEU A 9 -16.06 13.54 -4.70
N ILE A 10 -16.71 13.73 -3.56
CA ILE A 10 -16.08 14.33 -2.37
C ILE A 10 -14.97 13.42 -1.85
N THR A 11 -15.20 12.11 -1.75
CA THR A 11 -14.14 11.16 -1.36
C THR A 11 -13.00 11.14 -2.35
N ALA A 12 -13.27 11.18 -3.65
CA ALA A 12 -12.22 11.22 -4.67
C ALA A 12 -11.42 12.52 -4.62
N CYS A 13 -12.09 13.68 -4.47
CA CYS A 13 -11.42 14.97 -4.31
C CYS A 13 -10.59 15.03 -3.02
N LEU A 14 -11.10 14.52 -1.90
CA LEU A 14 -10.36 14.43 -0.65
C LEU A 14 -9.12 13.54 -0.81
N PHE A 15 -9.25 12.42 -1.52
CA PHE A 15 -8.16 11.50 -1.79
C PHE A 15 -7.07 12.14 -2.63
N VAL A 16 -7.45 12.84 -3.71
CA VAL A 16 -6.53 13.61 -4.57
C VAL A 16 -5.86 14.73 -3.78
N LEU A 17 -6.61 15.45 -2.95
CA LEU A 17 -6.09 16.55 -2.14
C LEU A 17 -5.09 16.07 -1.08
N LEU A 18 -5.41 15.00 -0.35
CA LEU A 18 -4.50 14.40 0.64
C LEU A 18 -3.23 13.86 -0.02
N PHE A 19 -3.36 13.21 -1.18
CA PHE A 19 -2.23 12.75 -1.96
C PHE A 19 -1.37 13.92 -2.45
N TRP A 20 -2.00 14.99 -2.96
CA TRP A 20 -1.31 16.18 -3.45
C TRP A 20 -0.55 16.89 -2.33
N ILE A 21 -1.19 17.14 -1.19
CA ILE A 21 -0.54 17.71 0.00
C ILE A 21 0.67 16.87 0.42
N SER A 22 0.54 15.54 0.45
CA SER A 22 1.63 14.65 0.84
C SER A 22 2.84 14.78 -0.07
N VAL A 23 2.62 14.93 -1.38
CA VAL A 23 3.69 15.08 -2.38
C VAL A 23 4.26 16.50 -2.41
N SER A 24 3.47 17.50 -2.04
CA SER A 24 3.88 18.91 -2.00
C SER A 24 4.78 19.27 -0.83
N VAL A 25 4.95 18.39 0.17
CA VAL A 25 5.86 18.65 1.30
C VAL A 25 7.30 18.70 0.79
N PRO A 26 8.04 19.81 0.98
CA PRO A 26 9.42 19.90 0.55
C PRO A 26 10.29 18.84 1.23
N LYS A 27 11.15 18.20 0.44
CA LYS A 27 12.14 17.22 0.93
C LYS A 27 12.92 17.75 2.13
N GLN A 28 13.40 18.99 2.05
CA GLN A 28 14.18 19.64 3.11
C GLN A 28 13.44 19.68 4.45
N THR A 29 12.12 19.89 4.44
CA THR A 29 11.31 19.93 5.66
C THR A 29 11.26 18.57 6.34
N ILE A 30 11.10 17.50 5.55
CA ILE A 30 11.08 16.12 6.05
C ILE A 30 12.48 15.75 6.57
N GLU A 31 13.54 16.11 5.85
CA GLU A 31 14.91 15.86 6.27
C GLU A 31 15.28 16.59 7.56
N ASN A 32 14.89 17.85 7.69
CA ASN A 32 15.11 18.62 8.91
C ASN A 32 14.31 18.04 10.09
N LEU A 33 13.06 17.62 9.87
CA LEU A 33 12.22 17.05 10.92
C LEU A 33 12.77 15.72 11.42
N ILE A 34 13.22 14.84 10.51
CA ILE A 34 13.84 13.57 10.90
C ILE A 34 15.24 13.80 11.48
N GLY A 35 16.05 14.65 10.84
CA GLY A 35 17.45 14.92 11.23
C GLY A 35 17.58 15.65 12.57
N SER A 36 16.65 16.56 12.88
CA SER A 36 16.63 17.28 14.17
C SER A 36 16.36 16.36 15.37
N ALA A 37 15.81 15.16 15.14
CA ALA A 37 15.58 14.17 16.20
C ALA A 37 16.86 13.42 16.64
N GLY A 38 18.00 13.62 15.96
CA GLY A 38 19.29 13.06 16.36
C GLY A 38 19.26 11.54 16.48
N ILE A 39 19.56 11.00 17.67
CA ILE A 39 19.57 9.55 17.92
C ILE A 39 18.19 8.89 17.77
N PHE A 40 17.11 9.68 17.92
CA PHE A 40 15.73 9.22 17.74
C PHE A 40 15.23 9.33 16.31
N ALA A 41 16.05 9.81 15.37
CA ALA A 41 15.68 9.94 13.96
C ALA A 41 15.08 8.65 13.36
N PRO A 42 15.61 7.43 13.61
CA PRO A 42 15.00 6.20 13.10
C PRO A 42 13.57 5.96 13.62
N LEU A 43 13.31 6.31 14.88
CA LEU A 43 11.99 6.14 15.50
C LEU A 43 10.98 7.11 14.89
N VAL A 44 11.37 8.38 14.72
CA VAL A 44 10.56 9.42 14.06
C VAL A 44 10.26 9.01 12.62
N TYR A 45 11.25 8.49 11.90
CA TYR A 45 11.07 7.98 10.54
C TYR A 45 10.03 6.86 10.47
N ILE A 46 10.15 5.83 11.30
CA ILE A 46 9.20 4.70 11.35
C ILE A 46 7.80 5.23 11.65
N PHE A 47 7.67 6.14 12.62
CA PHE A 47 6.39 6.72 13.00
C PHE A 47 5.73 7.48 11.85
N LEU A 48 6.48 8.31 11.12
CA LEU A 48 5.96 9.05 9.97
C LEU A 48 5.49 8.12 8.85
N ILE A 49 6.28 7.08 8.52
CA ILE A 49 5.87 6.09 7.53
C ILE A 49 4.63 5.33 7.98
N LEU A 50 4.58 4.91 9.23
CA LEU A 50 3.42 4.23 9.79
C LEU A 50 2.15 5.07 9.66
N LEU A 51 2.23 6.37 9.93
CA LEU A 51 1.10 7.27 9.73
C LEU A 51 0.64 7.27 8.27
N THR A 52 1.57 7.30 7.30
CA THR A 52 1.18 7.25 5.89
C THR A 52 0.54 5.93 5.48
N PHE A 53 1.02 4.80 6.01
CA PHE A 53 0.52 3.48 5.66
C PHE A 53 -0.81 3.13 6.33
N ILE A 54 -1.05 3.65 7.54
CA ILE A 54 -2.31 3.45 8.27
C ILE A 54 -3.37 4.44 7.78
N ILE A 55 -2.99 5.70 7.54
CA ILE A 55 -3.88 6.75 7.06
C ILE A 55 -3.81 6.79 5.53
N ALA A 56 -4.40 5.79 4.88
CA ALA A 56 -4.62 5.85 3.44
C ALA A 56 -5.49 7.09 3.12
N PRO A 57 -5.13 7.94 2.14
CA PRO A 57 -4.21 7.70 1.03
C PRO A 57 -2.94 8.55 1.04
N LEU A 58 -2.38 8.83 2.23
CA LEU A 58 -1.15 9.60 2.28
C LEU A 58 -0.01 8.86 1.58
N SER A 59 0.70 9.57 0.71
CA SER A 59 1.85 9.01 0.00
C SER A 59 3.07 8.99 0.90
N GLY A 60 3.56 7.79 1.24
CA GLY A 60 4.81 7.62 1.98
C GLY A 60 6.07 7.91 1.14
N SER A 61 5.96 8.05 -0.18
CA SER A 61 7.10 8.16 -1.10
C SER A 61 8.09 9.29 -0.75
N PRO A 62 7.66 10.52 -0.40
CA PRO A 62 8.60 11.58 -0.03
C PRO A 62 9.39 11.29 1.25
N ILE A 63 8.74 10.63 2.23
CA ILE A 63 9.37 10.23 3.49
C ILE A 63 10.37 9.11 3.24
N VAL A 64 9.96 8.09 2.48
CA VAL A 64 10.84 6.99 2.06
C VAL A 64 12.08 7.55 1.36
N PHE A 65 11.87 8.50 0.44
CA PHE A 65 12.95 9.17 -0.28
C PHE A 65 13.91 9.93 0.64
N ALA A 66 13.39 10.77 1.55
CA ALA A 66 14.19 11.45 2.56
C ALA A 66 14.98 10.47 3.45
N GLY A 67 14.37 9.33 3.80
CA GLY A 67 15.02 8.28 4.57
C GLY A 67 16.25 7.69 3.88
N PHE A 68 16.26 7.59 2.54
CA PHE A 68 17.45 7.14 1.79
C PHE A 68 18.64 8.07 1.99
N TYR A 69 18.42 9.39 2.01
CA TYR A 69 19.50 10.37 2.23
C TYR A 69 20.02 10.36 3.67
N ILE A 70 19.13 10.20 4.65
CA ILE A 70 19.48 10.29 6.07
C ILE A 70 20.11 8.99 6.58
N PHE A 71 19.53 7.84 6.21
CA PHE A 71 19.91 6.54 6.79
C PHE A 71 20.66 5.63 5.81
N GLY A 72 20.78 6.00 4.53
CA GLY A 72 21.39 5.16 3.50
C GLY A 72 20.71 3.79 3.41
N HIS A 73 21.50 2.72 3.30
CA HIS A 73 20.99 1.35 3.20
C HIS A 73 20.17 0.89 4.42
N LYS A 74 20.37 1.48 5.61
CA LYS A 74 19.64 1.11 6.83
C LYS A 74 18.14 1.38 6.72
N VAL A 75 17.74 2.29 5.83
CA VAL A 75 16.34 2.61 5.60
C VAL A 75 15.54 1.43 5.06
N VAL A 76 16.18 0.45 4.40
CA VAL A 76 15.53 -0.79 3.98
C VAL A 76 14.98 -1.53 5.19
N PHE A 77 15.81 -1.68 6.23
CA PHE A 77 15.39 -2.31 7.48
C PHE A 77 14.30 -1.50 8.20
N LEU A 78 14.46 -0.18 8.29
CA LEU A 78 13.45 0.69 8.92
C LEU A 78 12.10 0.63 8.20
N ASN A 79 12.09 0.61 6.86
CA ASN A 79 10.90 0.41 6.05
C ASN A 79 10.26 -0.95 6.27
N LEU A 80 11.06 -2.02 6.37
CA LEU A 80 10.53 -3.35 6.64
C LEU A 80 9.84 -3.42 7.99
N VAL A 81 10.42 -2.79 9.03
CA VAL A 81 9.80 -2.70 10.36
C VAL A 81 8.48 -1.93 10.28
N ALA A 82 8.48 -0.74 9.68
CA ALA A 82 7.27 0.07 9.54
C ALA A 82 6.19 -0.64 8.70
N SER A 83 6.55 -1.25 7.58
CA SER A 83 5.65 -2.03 6.73
C SER A 83 5.06 -3.22 7.50
N THR A 84 5.89 -3.97 8.24
CA THR A 84 5.44 -5.10 9.05
C THR A 84 4.41 -4.66 10.08
N ILE A 85 4.69 -3.60 10.85
CA ILE A 85 3.76 -3.07 11.84
C ILE A 85 2.46 -2.61 11.16
N SER A 86 2.55 -1.88 10.04
CA SER A 86 1.38 -1.44 9.28
C SER A 86 0.52 -2.62 8.81
N THR A 87 1.11 -3.67 8.21
CA THR A 87 0.34 -4.83 7.74
C THR A 87 -0.42 -5.53 8.86
N VAL A 88 0.13 -5.56 10.08
CA VAL A 88 -0.55 -6.11 11.26
C VAL A 88 -1.69 -5.19 11.68
N VAL A 89 -1.43 -3.89 11.83
CA VAL A 89 -2.42 -2.90 12.24
C VAL A 89 -3.59 -2.87 11.25
N ASN A 90 -3.32 -2.71 9.95
CA ASN A 90 -4.34 -2.62 8.91
C ASN A 90 -5.21 -3.88 8.83
N PHE A 91 -4.61 -5.06 8.99
CA PHE A 91 -5.36 -6.32 9.03
C PHE A 91 -6.33 -6.35 10.22
N TRP A 92 -5.86 -6.03 11.43
CA TRP A 92 -6.69 -6.10 12.64
C TRP A 92 -7.74 -5.00 12.71
N VAL A 93 -7.40 -3.79 12.27
CA VAL A 93 -8.34 -2.67 12.10
C VAL A 93 -9.49 -3.09 11.19
N ALA A 94 -9.18 -3.68 10.03
CA ALA A 94 -10.20 -4.20 9.12
C ALA A 94 -11.00 -5.36 9.73
N ARG A 95 -10.34 -6.29 10.41
CA ARG A 95 -10.96 -7.49 10.98
C ARG A 95 -11.97 -7.17 12.09
N ILE A 96 -11.60 -6.26 12.99
CA ILE A 96 -12.38 -5.93 14.20
C ILE A 96 -13.44 -4.88 13.86
N TRP A 97 -13.05 -3.78 13.23
CA TRP A 97 -13.93 -2.63 12.99
C TRP A 97 -14.47 -2.61 11.56
N GLY A 98 -13.61 -2.86 10.58
CA GLY A 98 -13.96 -2.79 9.16
C GLY A 98 -15.05 -3.78 8.75
N ARG A 99 -14.95 -5.05 9.17
CA ARG A 99 -15.87 -6.12 8.73
C ARG A 99 -17.31 -5.84 9.19
N ASN A 100 -17.49 -5.36 10.43
CA ASN A 100 -18.80 -4.97 10.94
C ASN A 100 -19.38 -3.75 10.23
N LEU A 101 -18.54 -2.78 9.86
CA LEU A 101 -18.95 -1.61 9.10
C LEU A 101 -19.38 -2.02 7.68
N VAL A 102 -18.54 -2.77 6.97
CA VAL A 102 -18.81 -3.28 5.62
C VAL A 102 -20.07 -4.15 5.61
N ARG A 103 -20.29 -4.96 6.65
CA ARG A 103 -21.52 -5.77 6.80
C ARG A 103 -22.78 -4.90 6.75
N LYS A 104 -22.78 -3.77 7.47
CA LYS A 104 -23.91 -2.83 7.51
C LYS A 104 -24.13 -2.13 6.17
N PHE A 105 -23.07 -1.86 5.40
CA PHE A 105 -23.17 -1.13 4.13
C PHE A 105 -23.52 -2.03 2.94
N VAL A 106 -22.93 -3.22 2.87
CA VAL A 106 -22.99 -4.09 1.68
C VAL A 106 -23.93 -5.29 1.89
N GLY A 107 -24.31 -5.60 3.14
CA GLY A 107 -25.24 -6.67 3.51
C GLY A 107 -24.59 -8.05 3.65
N GLU A 108 -25.24 -8.94 4.42
CA GLU A 108 -24.68 -10.26 4.81
C GLU A 108 -24.37 -11.15 3.60
N ASN A 109 -25.24 -11.15 2.58
CA ASN A 109 -25.07 -11.98 1.39
C ASN A 109 -23.78 -11.66 0.62
N ASN A 110 -23.37 -10.39 0.59
CA ASN A 110 -22.14 -9.98 -0.09
C ASN A 110 -20.89 -10.32 0.72
N ILE A 111 -20.96 -10.22 2.06
CA ILE A 111 -19.88 -10.70 2.92
C ILE A 111 -19.68 -12.21 2.77
N ASN A 112 -20.76 -12.99 2.78
CA ASN A 112 -20.68 -14.45 2.62
C ASN A 112 -20.01 -14.85 1.30
N ARG A 113 -20.29 -14.11 0.21
CA ARG A 113 -19.60 -14.30 -1.08
C ARG A 113 -18.11 -13.98 -1.02
N ILE A 114 -17.73 -12.91 -0.33
CA ILE A 114 -16.31 -12.57 -0.13
C ILE A 114 -15.60 -13.68 0.67
N ASP A 115 -16.27 -14.22 1.69
CA ASP A 115 -15.73 -15.29 2.51
C ASP A 115 -15.60 -16.60 1.73
N GLU A 116 -16.58 -16.95 0.89
CA GLU A 116 -16.51 -18.10 -0.01
C GLU A 116 -15.32 -17.99 -0.98
N LEU A 117 -15.14 -16.83 -1.61
CA LEU A 117 -14.00 -16.56 -2.48
C LEU A 117 -12.67 -16.65 -1.72
N ALA A 118 -12.63 -16.14 -0.49
CA ALA A 118 -11.44 -16.21 0.35
C ALA A 118 -11.11 -17.63 0.80
N ARG A 119 -12.11 -18.50 1.04
CA ARG A 119 -11.89 -19.92 1.34
C ARG A 119 -11.29 -20.66 0.15
N ASN A 120 -11.81 -20.41 -1.05
CA ASN A 120 -11.43 -21.14 -2.26
C ASN A 120 -10.11 -20.64 -2.87
N TYR A 121 -9.85 -19.34 -2.81
CA TYR A 121 -8.73 -18.71 -3.53
C TYR A 121 -7.94 -17.70 -2.70
N GLY A 122 -8.26 -17.51 -1.42
CA GLY A 122 -7.75 -16.38 -0.63
C GLY A 122 -6.23 -16.30 -0.54
N LEU A 123 -5.54 -17.43 -0.34
CA LEU A 123 -4.06 -17.42 -0.29
C LEU A 123 -3.43 -17.18 -1.65
N THR A 124 -3.94 -17.81 -2.71
CA THR A 124 -3.44 -17.61 -4.08
C THR A 124 -3.64 -16.17 -4.53
N VAL A 125 -4.84 -15.62 -4.31
CA VAL A 125 -5.16 -14.22 -4.61
C VAL A 125 -4.30 -13.30 -3.78
N LEU A 126 -4.09 -13.59 -2.49
CA LEU A 126 -3.22 -12.79 -1.64
C LEU A 126 -1.78 -12.76 -2.18
N ILE A 127 -1.20 -13.91 -2.53
CA ILE A 127 0.18 -13.96 -3.05
C ILE A 127 0.29 -13.14 -4.34
N VAL A 128 -0.65 -13.32 -5.27
CA VAL A 128 -0.69 -12.56 -6.53
C VAL A 128 -0.80 -11.07 -6.23
N LEU A 129 -1.76 -10.66 -5.40
CA LEU A 129 -1.94 -9.26 -5.02
C LEU A 129 -0.69 -8.71 -4.33
N ARG A 130 -0.04 -9.47 -3.45
CA ARG A 130 1.18 -9.05 -2.75
C ARG A 130 2.38 -8.89 -3.69
N ILE A 131 2.50 -9.71 -4.73
CA ILE A 131 3.59 -9.59 -5.72
C ILE A 131 3.38 -8.37 -6.62
N PHE A 132 2.14 -8.06 -6.99
CA PHE A 132 1.80 -6.94 -7.86
C PHE A 132 1.38 -5.66 -7.12
N GLN A 133 1.42 -5.65 -5.77
CA GLN A 133 1.12 -4.45 -4.99
C GLN A 133 2.26 -3.45 -5.16
N GLY A 134 2.10 -2.48 -6.06
CA GLY A 134 2.89 -1.26 -6.00
C GLY A 134 2.43 -0.44 -4.80
N SER A 135 1.90 0.74 -5.09
CA SER A 135 1.36 1.70 -4.12
C SER A 135 0.11 1.22 -3.34
N ILE A 136 -0.46 0.05 -3.67
CA ILE A 136 -1.71 -0.46 -3.05
C ILE A 136 -1.48 -1.42 -1.88
N HIS A 137 -0.24 -1.52 -1.37
CA HIS A 137 0.16 -2.43 -0.30
C HIS A 137 -0.79 -2.43 0.92
N ASP A 138 -1.18 -1.24 1.37
CA ASP A 138 -2.01 -1.09 2.56
C ASP A 138 -3.47 -1.48 2.30
N PHE A 139 -3.98 -1.22 1.09
CA PHE A 139 -5.30 -1.66 0.67
C PHE A 139 -5.43 -3.19 0.66
N VAL A 140 -4.38 -3.90 0.23
CA VAL A 140 -4.35 -5.38 0.27
C VAL A 140 -4.44 -5.88 1.72
N SER A 141 -3.77 -5.19 2.65
CA SER A 141 -3.79 -5.52 4.08
C SER A 141 -5.18 -5.32 4.70
N PHE A 142 -5.85 -4.20 4.39
CA PHE A 142 -7.24 -3.98 4.81
C PHE A 142 -8.19 -5.00 4.18
N ALA A 143 -8.06 -5.26 2.88
CA ALA A 143 -8.91 -6.23 2.18
C ALA A 143 -8.77 -7.63 2.79
N ALA A 144 -7.55 -8.09 3.06
CA ALA A 144 -7.29 -9.37 3.71
C ALA A 144 -7.97 -9.45 5.09
N GLY A 145 -7.92 -8.39 5.90
CA GLY A 145 -8.58 -8.35 7.21
C GLY A 145 -10.12 -8.43 7.15
N LEU A 146 -10.73 -7.99 6.04
CA LEU A 146 -12.18 -8.12 5.82
C LEU A 146 -12.62 -9.54 5.46
N THR A 147 -11.70 -10.40 5.01
CA THR A 147 -11.98 -11.78 4.62
C THR A 147 -11.74 -12.78 5.75
N GLU A 148 -12.12 -14.05 5.55
CA GLU A 148 -11.81 -15.16 6.45
C GLU A 148 -10.35 -15.69 6.45
N ILE A 149 -9.43 -15.05 5.72
CA ILE A 149 -8.02 -15.45 5.71
C ILE A 149 -7.45 -15.40 7.15
N LYS A 150 -6.74 -16.47 7.54
CA LYS A 150 -6.06 -16.54 8.84
C LYS A 150 -4.88 -15.58 8.89
N PHE A 151 -4.67 -14.96 10.06
CA PHE A 151 -3.61 -13.96 10.26
C PHE A 151 -2.21 -14.49 9.93
N TRP A 152 -1.82 -15.67 10.44
CA TRP A 152 -0.46 -16.18 10.27
C TRP A 152 -0.05 -16.45 8.81
N PRO A 153 -0.84 -17.20 8.01
CA PRO A 153 -0.56 -17.32 6.58
C PRO A 153 -0.47 -15.96 5.88
N TYR A 154 -1.40 -15.05 6.18
CA TYR A 154 -1.38 -13.70 5.65
C TYR A 154 -0.08 -12.95 6.00
N PHE A 155 0.30 -12.97 7.28
CA PHE A 155 1.43 -12.24 7.82
C PHE A 155 2.74 -12.74 7.23
N ILE A 156 2.95 -14.07 7.20
CA ILE A 156 4.15 -14.70 6.65
C ILE A 156 4.29 -14.35 5.17
N ILE A 157 3.23 -14.51 4.38
CA ILE A 157 3.23 -14.16 2.95
C ILE A 157 3.56 -12.67 2.77
N SER A 158 2.92 -11.80 3.57
CA SER A 158 3.08 -10.36 3.47
C SER A 158 4.52 -9.94 3.76
N VAL A 159 5.11 -10.43 4.86
CA VAL A 159 6.49 -10.11 5.24
C VAL A 159 7.48 -10.66 4.21
N LEU A 160 7.33 -11.92 3.80
CA LEU A 160 8.24 -12.55 2.83
C LEU A 160 8.24 -11.85 1.47
N VAL A 161 7.08 -11.39 1.00
CA VAL A 161 6.99 -10.65 -0.27
C VAL A 161 7.49 -9.21 -0.12
N SER A 162 7.30 -8.58 1.05
CA SER A 162 7.77 -7.22 1.30
C SER A 162 9.29 -7.09 1.36
N ILE A 163 10.03 -8.13 1.76
CA ILE A 163 11.51 -8.12 1.79
C ILE A 163 12.12 -7.79 0.42
N PRO A 164 11.92 -8.61 -0.64
CA PRO A 164 12.47 -8.32 -1.96
C PRO A 164 11.86 -7.05 -2.56
N GLY A 165 10.57 -6.78 -2.31
CA GLY A 165 9.91 -5.56 -2.78
C GLY A 165 10.55 -4.28 -2.25
N THR A 166 10.83 -4.22 -0.95
CA THR A 166 11.47 -3.05 -0.31
C THR A 166 12.89 -2.85 -0.81
N LEU A 167 13.64 -3.95 -1.01
CA LEU A 167 14.98 -3.89 -1.56
C LEU A 167 14.98 -3.38 -3.02
N LEU A 168 14.06 -3.86 -3.86
CA LEU A 168 13.90 -3.37 -5.24
C LEU A 168 13.57 -1.88 -5.27
N TRP A 169 12.66 -1.41 -4.43
CA TRP A 169 12.32 0.01 -4.33
C TRP A 169 13.50 0.87 -3.87
N TYR A 170 14.33 0.36 -2.96
CA TYR A 170 15.58 1.03 -2.59
C TYR A 170 16.52 1.18 -3.78
N LEU A 171 16.74 0.10 -4.55
CA LEU A 171 17.61 0.16 -5.72
C LEU A 171 17.09 1.14 -6.78
N VAL A 172 15.78 1.18 -7.01
CA VAL A 172 15.15 2.17 -7.91
C VAL A 172 15.35 3.59 -7.38
N ALA A 173 15.22 3.80 -6.07
CA ALA A 173 15.40 5.11 -5.46
C ALA A 173 16.84 5.64 -5.58
N LEU A 174 17.84 4.76 -5.68
CA LEU A 174 19.24 5.15 -5.94
C LEU A 174 19.47 5.65 -7.38
N GLN A 175 18.55 5.36 -8.31
CA GLN A 175 18.65 5.75 -9.71
C GLN A 175 17.90 7.05 -10.04
N VAL A 176 17.31 7.71 -9.03
CA VAL A 176 16.49 8.91 -9.21
C VAL A 176 16.91 10.02 -8.26
N ASP A 177 16.93 11.25 -8.76
CA ASP A 177 17.40 12.42 -8.01
C ASP A 177 16.26 13.14 -7.28
N THR A 178 15.02 12.93 -7.74
CA THR A 178 13.86 13.65 -7.22
C THR A 178 12.74 12.71 -6.75
N PRO A 179 11.97 13.09 -5.71
CA PRO A 179 10.78 12.33 -5.29
C PRO A 179 9.75 12.18 -6.41
N VAL A 180 9.65 13.18 -7.30
CA VAL A 180 8.71 13.16 -8.43
C VAL A 180 9.09 12.07 -9.45
N GLN A 181 10.37 11.95 -9.80
CA GLN A 181 10.85 10.86 -10.66
C GLN A 181 10.59 9.48 -10.03
N PHE A 182 10.83 9.34 -8.73
CA PHE A 182 10.54 8.11 -8.00
C PHE A 182 9.04 7.74 -8.08
N ILE A 183 8.16 8.71 -7.86
CA ILE A 183 6.71 8.52 -7.98
C ILE A 183 6.32 8.14 -9.41
N ILE A 184 6.85 8.83 -10.43
CA ILE A 184 6.58 8.52 -11.83
C ILE A 184 6.98 7.08 -12.16
N LEU A 185 8.17 6.63 -11.73
CA LEU A 185 8.60 5.25 -11.96
C LEU A 185 7.68 4.22 -11.29
N ILE A 186 7.20 4.49 -10.07
CA ILE A 186 6.20 3.62 -9.41
C ILE A 186 4.96 3.47 -10.29
N TRP A 187 4.43 4.59 -10.81
CA TRP A 187 3.24 4.57 -11.65
C TRP A 187 3.48 3.93 -13.01
N VAL A 188 4.63 4.17 -13.64
CA VAL A 188 5.00 3.54 -14.91
C VAL A 188 5.07 2.03 -14.75
N ILE A 189 5.76 1.53 -13.72
CA ILE A 189 5.87 0.09 -13.44
C ILE A 189 4.48 -0.51 -13.18
N ALA A 190 3.65 0.15 -12.35
CA ALA A 190 2.30 -0.31 -12.05
C ALA A 190 1.40 -0.36 -13.31
N LEU A 191 1.47 0.66 -14.18
CA LEU A 191 0.74 0.70 -15.44
C LEU A 191 1.22 -0.35 -16.43
N SER A 192 2.54 -0.58 -16.53
CA SER A 192 3.12 -1.63 -17.36
C SER A 192 2.63 -3.02 -16.94
N PHE A 193 2.62 -3.33 -15.64
CA PHE A 193 2.06 -4.59 -15.14
C PHE A 193 0.57 -4.74 -15.45
N SER A 194 -0.21 -3.66 -15.28
CA SER A 194 -1.63 -3.65 -15.63
C SER A 194 -1.85 -3.90 -17.13
N LEU A 195 -1.05 -3.27 -17.99
CA LEU A 195 -1.13 -3.44 -19.44
C LEU A 195 -0.79 -4.87 -19.86
N ILE A 196 0.29 -5.45 -19.31
CA ILE A 196 0.68 -6.84 -19.57
C ILE A 196 -0.43 -7.80 -19.13
N PHE A 197 -1.04 -7.56 -17.96
CA PHE A 197 -2.14 -8.38 -17.47
C PHE A 197 -3.37 -8.31 -18.40
N VAL A 198 -3.74 -7.11 -18.88
CA VAL A 198 -4.86 -6.92 -19.82
C VAL A 198 -4.57 -7.59 -21.17
N LEU A 199 -3.37 -7.41 -21.72
CA LEU A 199 -2.96 -8.02 -23.00
C LEU A 199 -2.87 -9.54 -22.90
N GLY A 200 -2.28 -10.07 -21.83
CA GLY A 200 -2.21 -11.51 -21.56
C GLY A 200 -3.60 -12.14 -21.49
N ARG A 201 -4.56 -11.45 -20.86
CA ARG A 201 -5.97 -11.90 -20.82
C ARG A 201 -6.62 -11.92 -22.21
N ARG A 202 -6.29 -10.97 -23.08
CA ARG A 202 -6.79 -10.93 -24.47
C ARG A 202 -6.21 -12.08 -25.31
N VAL A 203 -4.92 -12.36 -25.18
CA VAL A 203 -4.25 -13.46 -25.89
C VAL A 203 -4.78 -14.83 -25.45
N LEU A 204 -5.02 -15.03 -24.15
CA LEU A 204 -5.57 -16.28 -23.63
C LEU A 204 -7.02 -16.50 -24.06
N LYS A 205 -7.84 -15.44 -24.15
CA LYS A 205 -9.20 -15.55 -24.70
C LYS A 205 -9.22 -15.79 -26.21
N GLY A 206 -8.24 -15.27 -26.94
CA GLY A 206 -8.12 -15.47 -28.40
C GLY A 206 -7.67 -16.88 -28.81
N LYS A 207 -7.12 -17.68 -27.90
CA LYS A 207 -6.79 -19.11 -28.11
C LYS A 207 -7.90 -20.08 -27.72
N ALA A 208 -8.97 -19.59 -27.08
CA ALA A 208 -10.09 -20.40 -26.60
C ALA A 208 -11.34 -20.31 -27.52
N ASN A 209 -11.23 -19.58 -28.64
CA ASN A 209 -12.17 -19.57 -29.75
C ASN A 209 -11.48 -20.17 -30.98
#